data_AF-A0A3C1VBJ5-F1
#
_entry.id   AF-A0A3C1VBJ5-F1
#
_cell.length_a   1.000
_cell.length_b   1.000
_cell.length_c   1.000
_cell.angle_alpha   90.00
_cell.angle_beta   90.00
_cell.angle_gamma   90.00
#
_symmetry.space_group_name_H-M   'P 1'
#
loop_
_entity.id
_entity.type
_entity.pdbx_description
1 polymer ?
#
loop_
_entity_poly.entity_id
_entity_poly.type
_entity_poly.pdbx_seq_one_letter_code
_entity_poly.pdbx_strand_id
1 'polypeptide(L)'
;MQNVNLQIQKLAPTLLKLTCDDVYHFGSLPKGTHLPTEKSLLKTAGGDDFMAGEFTHQDGSRYVMIVNKDVVKSHRCSPQFRVPVKGLKLISPYSGQPVEFTREQVWISPGSGALLKLE
;
A
#
# COMPACT_ATOMS: atom_id res chain seq x y z
N MET A 1 0.14 -19.05 12.11
CA MET A 1 -0.63 -19.04 10.84
C MET A 1 -2.10 -18.62 11.01
N GLN A 2 -2.78 -18.88 12.13
CA GLN A 2 -4.20 -18.49 12.31
C GLN A 2 -4.46 -16.97 12.17
N ASN A 3 -3.59 -16.12 12.69
CA ASN A 3 -3.81 -14.66 12.65
C ASN A 3 -3.75 -14.10 11.22
N VAL A 4 -2.84 -14.61 10.38
CA VAL A 4 -2.76 -14.22 8.96
C VAL A 4 -4.04 -14.62 8.22
N ASN A 5 -4.57 -15.81 8.49
CA ASN A 5 -5.84 -16.25 7.89
C ASN A 5 -7.00 -15.32 8.26
N LEU A 6 -7.08 -14.88 9.52
CA LEU A 6 -8.10 -13.94 9.97
C LEU A 6 -7.97 -12.59 9.26
N GLN A 7 -6.76 -12.08 9.09
CA GLN A 7 -6.53 -10.82 8.38
C GLN A 7 -6.90 -10.92 6.90
N ILE A 8 -6.51 -12.02 6.23
CA ILE A 8 -6.89 -12.27 4.83
C ILE A 8 -8.41 -12.30 4.69
N GLN A 9 -9.13 -12.96 5.61
CA GLN A 9 -10.61 -12.98 5.58
C GLN A 9 -11.23 -11.59 5.69
N LYS A 10 -10.60 -10.65 6.42
CA LYS A 10 -11.08 -9.28 6.56
C LYS A 10 -10.74 -8.41 5.35
N LEU A 11 -9.60 -8.64 4.71
CA LEU A 11 -9.18 -7.89 3.53
C LEU A 11 -9.80 -8.42 2.23
N ALA A 12 -10.13 -9.71 2.16
CA ALA A 12 -10.62 -10.38 0.96
C ALA A 12 -11.78 -9.65 0.26
N PRO A 13 -12.81 -9.12 0.96
CA PRO A 13 -13.91 -8.42 0.30
C PRO A 13 -13.47 -7.21 -0.53
N THR A 14 -12.40 -6.53 -0.11
CA THR A 14 -11.80 -5.43 -0.86
C THR A 14 -10.87 -5.96 -1.94
N LEU A 15 -9.95 -6.86 -1.59
CA LEU A 15 -8.93 -7.39 -2.51
C LEU A 15 -9.53 -8.05 -3.75
N LEU A 16 -10.63 -8.79 -3.61
CA LEU A 16 -11.31 -9.48 -4.72
C LEU A 16 -11.92 -8.53 -5.76
N LYS A 17 -12.01 -7.24 -5.43
CA LYS A 17 -12.57 -6.19 -6.30
C LYS A 17 -11.49 -5.29 -6.89
N LEU A 18 -10.21 -5.57 -6.61
CA LEU A 18 -9.08 -4.79 -7.11
C LEU A 18 -8.51 -5.41 -8.38
N THR A 19 -8.30 -4.59 -9.39
CA THR A 19 -7.46 -4.91 -10.56
C THR A 19 -6.10 -4.27 -10.34
N CYS A 20 -5.02 -5.04 -10.52
CA CYS A 20 -3.66 -4.51 -10.43
C CYS A 20 -3.31 -3.75 -11.71
N ASP A 21 -2.91 -2.49 -11.54
CA ASP A 21 -2.53 -1.60 -12.65
C ASP A 21 -1.01 -1.62 -12.89
N ASP A 22 -0.22 -1.55 -11.82
CA ASP A 22 1.24 -1.50 -11.87
C ASP A 22 1.86 -1.93 -10.52
N VAL A 23 3.12 -2.41 -10.54
CA VAL A 23 3.90 -2.75 -9.33
C VAL A 23 5.35 -2.35 -9.50
N TYR A 24 5.86 -1.52 -8.58
CA TYR A 24 7.22 -1.01 -8.64
C TYR A 24 7.87 -0.92 -7.26
N HIS A 25 9.19 -0.77 -7.27
CA HIS A 25 10.01 -0.68 -6.08
C HIS A 25 10.60 0.72 -5.96
N PHE A 26 10.85 1.15 -4.73
CA PHE A 26 11.71 2.30 -4.44
C PHE A 26 13.12 1.79 -4.14
N GLY A 27 14.15 2.62 -4.37
CA GLY A 27 15.54 2.27 -4.11
C GLY A 27 16.04 1.04 -4.87
N SER A 28 16.57 0.06 -4.13
CA SER A 28 17.15 -1.16 -4.71
C SER A 28 16.09 -2.00 -5.44
N LEU A 29 16.41 -2.34 -6.69
CA LEU A 29 15.53 -3.09 -7.58
C LEU A 29 15.87 -4.58 -7.58
N PRO A 30 14.92 -5.45 -7.20
CA PRO A 30 15.00 -6.86 -7.57
C PRO A 30 15.04 -7.04 -9.09
N LYS A 31 15.64 -8.15 -9.56
CA LYS A 31 15.72 -8.43 -11.00
C LYS A 31 14.31 -8.57 -11.59
N GLY A 32 14.07 -7.88 -12.70
CA GLY A 32 12.79 -7.94 -13.42
C GLY A 32 11.73 -6.98 -12.89
N THR A 33 12.07 -6.09 -11.95
CA THR A 33 11.19 -5.03 -11.48
C THR A 33 11.67 -3.67 -11.95
N HIS A 34 10.88 -2.62 -11.70
CA HIS A 34 11.22 -1.26 -12.11
C HIS A 34 10.97 -0.24 -11.00
N LEU A 35 11.52 0.96 -11.20
CA LEU A 35 11.26 2.16 -10.40
C LEU A 35 9.91 2.78 -10.80
N PRO A 36 9.32 3.64 -9.94
CA PRO A 36 8.18 4.47 -10.35
C PRO A 36 8.53 5.30 -11.59
N THR A 37 7.57 5.41 -12.50
CA THR A 37 7.67 6.23 -13.71
C THR A 37 6.84 7.51 -13.58
N GLU A 38 6.81 8.34 -14.62
CA GLU A 38 5.93 9.51 -14.68
C GLU A 38 4.43 9.15 -14.76
N LYS A 39 4.12 7.90 -15.14
CA LYS A 39 2.74 7.38 -15.16
C LYS A 39 2.30 6.78 -13.82
N SER A 40 3.25 6.48 -12.93
CA SER A 40 2.95 5.91 -11.62
C SER A 40 2.24 6.96 -10.74
N LEU A 41 1.26 6.52 -9.98
CA LEU A 41 0.46 7.32 -9.06
C LEU A 41 1.32 7.88 -7.90
N LEU A 42 2.28 7.11 -7.39
CA LEU A 42 3.22 7.61 -6.37
C LEU A 42 4.48 8.19 -7.00
N LYS A 43 4.93 9.29 -6.39
CA LYS A 43 6.27 9.85 -6.57
C LYS A 43 7.26 9.21 -5.60
N THR A 44 6.85 8.98 -4.36
CA THR A 44 7.65 8.32 -3.31
C THR A 44 6.72 7.72 -2.25
N ALA A 45 7.19 6.70 -1.52
CA ALA A 45 6.55 6.16 -0.31
C ALA A 45 7.16 6.71 1.00
N GLY A 46 8.12 7.63 0.92
CA GLY A 46 8.83 8.17 2.09
C GLY A 46 10.22 7.56 2.34
N GLY A 47 10.70 6.70 1.45
CA GLY A 47 12.02 6.08 1.51
C GLY A 47 12.22 5.00 0.44
N ASP A 48 13.40 4.39 0.45
CA ASP A 48 13.86 3.40 -0.53
C ASP A 48 13.53 1.95 -0.14
N ASP A 49 13.07 1.73 1.09
CA ASP A 49 12.77 0.42 1.65
C ASP A 49 11.34 -0.05 1.35
N PHE A 50 10.66 0.58 0.40
CA PHE A 50 9.28 0.25 0.05
C PHE A 50 9.14 -0.35 -1.36
N MET A 51 8.05 -1.09 -1.57
CA MET A 51 7.46 -1.34 -2.87
C MET A 51 5.99 -0.90 -2.85
N ALA A 52 5.45 -0.56 -4.00
CA ALA A 52 4.05 -0.19 -4.15
C ALA A 52 3.40 -0.99 -5.28
N GLY A 53 2.18 -1.46 -5.01
CA GLY A 53 1.25 -1.91 -6.04
C GLY A 53 0.12 -0.90 -6.16
N GLU A 54 -0.22 -0.54 -7.39
CA GLU A 54 -1.35 0.33 -7.71
C GLU A 54 -2.52 -0.48 -8.21
N PHE A 55 -3.73 -0.08 -7.79
CA PHE A 55 -4.93 -0.82 -8.08
C PHE A 55 -6.10 0.10 -8.40
N THR A 56 -6.95 -0.37 -9.30
CA THR A 56 -8.27 0.19 -9.56
C THR A 56 -9.34 -0.77 -9.03
N HIS A 57 -10.21 -0.27 -8.17
CA HIS A 57 -11.36 -1.02 -7.66
C HIS A 57 -12.50 -1.03 -8.70
N GLN A 58 -13.40 -2.02 -8.63
CA GLN A 58 -14.54 -2.17 -9.54
C GLN A 58 -15.46 -0.93 -9.63
N ASP A 59 -15.52 -0.11 -8.59
CA ASP A 59 -16.28 1.15 -8.58
C ASP A 59 -15.48 2.35 -9.15
N GLY A 60 -14.28 2.12 -9.67
CA GLY A 60 -13.37 3.13 -10.22
C GLY A 60 -12.48 3.82 -9.19
N SER A 61 -12.67 3.58 -7.89
CA SER A 61 -11.81 4.18 -6.86
C SER A 61 -10.40 3.59 -6.88
N ARG A 62 -9.41 4.41 -6.49
CA ARG A 62 -7.99 4.07 -6.57
C ARG A 62 -7.46 3.60 -5.23
N TYR A 63 -6.64 2.56 -5.28
CA TYR A 63 -6.00 1.95 -4.13
C TYR A 63 -4.50 1.79 -4.39
N VAL A 64 -3.74 1.81 -3.30
CA VAL A 64 -2.30 1.52 -3.31
C VAL A 64 -1.98 0.59 -2.16
N MET A 65 -1.27 -0.50 -2.43
CA MET A 65 -0.65 -1.32 -1.40
C MET A 65 0.82 -0.94 -1.29
N ILE A 66 1.22 -0.38 -0.15
CA ILE A 66 2.62 -0.03 0.15
C ILE A 66 3.18 -1.08 1.10
N VAL A 67 4.27 -1.74 0.72
CA VAL A 67 4.90 -2.81 1.49
C VAL A 67 6.29 -2.38 1.92
N ASN A 68 6.57 -2.53 3.22
CA ASN A 68 7.91 -2.39 3.77
C ASN A 68 8.73 -3.64 3.41
N LYS A 69 9.78 -3.45 2.60
CA LYS A 69 10.71 -4.51 2.18
C LYS A 69 11.69 -4.89 3.27
N ASP A 70 11.94 -4.01 4.25
CA ASP A 70 12.78 -4.31 5.39
C ASP A 70 12.05 -5.32 6.29
N VAL A 71 12.66 -6.47 6.51
CA VAL A 71 12.11 -7.57 7.34
C VAL A 71 12.58 -7.49 8.80
N VAL A 72 13.36 -6.47 9.16
CA VAL A 72 13.91 -6.24 10.50
C VAL A 72 13.34 -4.97 11.14
N LYS A 73 13.20 -3.87 10.40
CA LYS A 73 12.80 -2.57 10.94
C LYS A 73 11.46 -2.07 10.41
N SER A 74 10.71 -1.43 11.29
CA SER A 74 9.55 -0.64 10.89
C SER A 74 10.01 0.65 10.23
N HIS A 75 9.33 1.05 9.17
CA HIS A 75 9.60 2.31 8.48
C HIS A 75 8.36 3.20 8.48
N ARG A 76 8.60 4.51 8.59
CA ARG A 76 7.54 5.51 8.49
C ARG A 76 7.19 5.70 7.02
N CYS A 77 5.96 5.42 6.65
CA CYS A 77 5.41 5.59 5.32
C CYS A 77 4.83 7.01 5.18
N SER A 78 5.34 7.77 4.22
CA SER A 78 4.90 9.14 3.92
C SER A 78 4.73 9.31 2.40
N PRO A 79 3.69 8.71 1.82
CA PRO A 79 3.52 8.68 0.38
C PRO A 79 3.23 10.06 -0.18
N GLN A 80 3.84 10.37 -1.33
CA GLN A 80 3.54 11.57 -2.12
C GLN A 80 2.98 11.13 -3.46
N PHE A 81 1.83 11.70 -3.83
CA PHE A 81 1.10 11.33 -5.05
C PHE A 81 1.35 12.37 -6.15
N ARG A 82 1.33 11.91 -7.40
CA ARG A 82 1.39 12.78 -8.58
C ARG A 82 0.05 13.42 -8.92
N VAL A 83 -1.03 12.91 -8.33
CA VAL A 83 -2.39 13.47 -8.42
C VAL A 83 -2.78 14.09 -7.09
N PRO A 84 -3.68 15.10 -7.08
CA PRO A 84 -4.26 15.59 -5.83
C PRO A 84 -5.00 14.48 -5.09
N VAL A 85 -4.65 14.24 -3.83
CA VAL A 85 -5.31 13.30 -2.92
C VAL A 85 -5.71 14.07 -1.67
N LYS A 86 -6.99 14.01 -1.30
CA LYS A 86 -7.54 14.73 -0.14
C LYS A 86 -7.30 13.97 1.16
N GLY A 87 -7.27 12.65 1.09
CA GLY A 87 -7.10 11.79 2.26
C GLY A 87 -6.68 10.38 1.88
N LEU A 88 -6.21 9.64 2.88
CA LEU A 88 -5.85 8.24 2.76
C LEU A 88 -6.57 7.44 3.83
N LYS A 89 -7.25 6.38 3.42
CA LYS A 89 -7.85 5.41 4.34
C LYS A 89 -7.09 4.10 4.29
N LEU A 90 -6.57 3.66 5.44
CA LEU A 90 -6.08 2.30 5.60
C LEU A 90 -7.27 1.35 5.67
N ILE A 91 -7.27 0.30 4.85
CA ILE A 91 -8.18 -0.82 5.04
C ILE A 91 -7.62 -1.67 6.16
N SER A 92 -8.23 -1.58 7.35
CA SER A 92 -7.74 -2.26 8.54
C SER A 92 -7.71 -3.78 8.31
N PRO A 93 -6.56 -4.45 8.51
CA PRO A 93 -6.49 -5.91 8.39
C PRO A 93 -7.26 -6.63 9.51
N TYR A 94 -7.65 -5.92 10.57
CA TYR A 94 -8.38 -6.51 11.71
C TYR A 94 -9.90 -6.40 11.57
N SER A 95 -10.40 -5.27 11.03
CA SER A 95 -11.85 -5.04 10.90
C SER A 95 -12.35 -5.10 9.46
N GLY A 96 -11.46 -4.98 8.47
CA GLY A 96 -11.82 -4.80 7.06
C GLY A 96 -12.39 -3.41 6.74
N GLN A 97 -12.50 -2.54 7.73
CA GLN A 97 -13.09 -1.20 7.58
C GLN A 97 -12.01 -0.15 7.29
N PRO A 98 -12.34 0.90 6.52
CA PRO A 98 -11.45 2.02 6.31
C PRO A 98 -11.24 2.82 7.60
N VAL A 99 -9.99 3.15 7.91
CA VAL A 99 -9.60 4.04 9.02
C VAL A 99 -8.62 5.10 8.51
N GLU A 100 -8.55 6.26 9.17
CA GLU A 100 -7.63 7.33 8.76
C GLU A 100 -6.17 6.84 8.79
N PHE A 101 -5.45 7.01 7.68
CA PHE A 101 -4.02 6.72 7.62
C PHE A 101 -3.21 7.92 8.12
N THR A 102 -3.23 8.11 9.44
CA THR A 102 -2.54 9.21 10.12
C THR A 102 -1.90 8.73 11.43
N ARG A 103 -1.06 9.57 12.04
CA ARG A 103 -0.42 9.30 13.34
C ARG A 103 0.32 7.96 13.32
N GLU A 104 0.02 7.06 14.26
CA GLU A 104 0.68 5.75 14.39
C GLU A 104 0.42 4.81 13.20
N GLN A 105 -0.68 5.00 12.46
CA GLN A 105 -1.00 4.15 11.30
C GLN A 105 0.04 4.27 10.18
N VAL A 106 0.83 5.34 10.16
CA VAL A 106 1.83 5.58 9.13
C VAL A 106 3.10 4.74 9.31
N TRP A 107 3.25 4.03 10.42
CA TRP A 107 4.36 3.09 10.62
C TRP A 107 4.01 1.71 10.06
N ILE A 108 4.78 1.25 9.07
CA ILE A 108 4.60 -0.08 8.49
C ILE A 108 5.64 -1.01 9.10
N SER A 109 5.16 -2.04 9.79
CA SER A 109 5.99 -3.06 10.44
C SER A 109 6.88 -3.81 9.44
N PRO A 110 7.94 -4.49 9.92
CA PRO A 110 8.86 -5.18 9.02
C PRO A 110 8.14 -6.24 8.18
N GLY A 111 8.38 -6.24 6.87
CA GLY A 111 7.76 -7.17 5.89
C GLY A 111 6.25 -7.00 5.68
N SER A 112 5.60 -6.03 6.34
CA SER A 112 4.15 -5.84 6.27
C SER A 112 3.74 -4.86 5.18
N GLY A 113 2.47 -4.94 4.77
CA GLY A 113 1.85 -4.03 3.82
C GLY A 113 0.70 -3.23 4.42
N ALA A 114 0.48 -2.04 3.88
CA ALA A 114 -0.68 -1.19 4.15
C ALA A 114 -1.48 -1.01 2.85
N LEU A 115 -2.73 -1.46 2.82
CA LEU A 115 -3.65 -1.21 1.72
C LEU A 115 -4.38 0.11 1.97
N LEU A 116 -4.11 1.10 1.13
CA LEU A 116 -4.62 2.46 1.23
C LEU A 116 -5.63 2.73 0.13
N LYS A 117 -6.81 3.23 0.50
CA LYS A 117 -7.76 3.85 -0.44
C LYS A 117 -7.45 5.34 -0.54
N LEU A 118 -7.45 5.87 -1.76
CA LEU A 118 -7.33 7.29 -2.03
C LEU A 118 -8.72 7.94 -2.02
N GLU A 119 -8.82 9.12 -1.40
CA GLU A 119 -10.02 9.97 -1.36
C GLU A 119 -9.79 11.36 -1.98
#